data_AF-D0KS13-F1
#
_entry.id   AF-D0KS13-F1
#
_cell.length_a   1.000
_cell.length_b   1.000
_cell.length_c   1.000
_cell.angle_alpha   90.00
_cell.angle_beta   90.00
_cell.angle_gamma   90.00
#
_symmetry.space_group_name_H-M   'P 1'
#
loop_
_entity.id
_entity.type
_entity.pdbx_description
1 polymer ?
#
loop_
_entity_poly.entity_id
_entity_poly.type
_entity_poly.pdbx_seq_one_letter_code
_entity_poly.pdbx_strand_id
1 'polypeptide(L)'
;MSRPATKWKCVLCNNTIYWDELFTYLKNGVSHYTCLRDKAIRNAKIDSKELTLLLDSLEEELKSIVSYKQKLSSLQNEEAKKTLDQIEKDAEKNAGILTRLIEKFSDLS
;
A
#
# COMPACT_ATOMS: atom_id res chain seq x y z
N MET A 1 17.56 -7.29 -16.23
CA MET A 1 17.10 -5.89 -16.30
C MET A 1 17.07 -5.34 -14.89
N SER A 2 17.54 -4.12 -14.65
CA SER A 2 17.54 -3.49 -13.32
C SER A 2 16.11 -3.09 -12.92
N ARG A 3 15.66 -3.50 -11.73
CA ARG A 3 14.36 -3.09 -11.17
C ARG A 3 14.34 -1.56 -11.01
N PRO A 4 13.31 -0.84 -11.49
CA PRO A 4 13.26 0.61 -11.36
C PRO A 4 13.07 0.99 -9.89
N ALA A 5 14.10 1.61 -9.31
CA ALA A 5 14.09 2.05 -7.91
C ALA A 5 13.20 3.28 -7.72
N THR A 6 12.53 3.36 -6.58
CA THR A 6 11.90 4.61 -6.12
C THR A 6 12.92 5.52 -5.45
N LYS A 7 12.51 6.73 -5.07
CA LYS A 7 13.30 7.63 -4.22
C LYS A 7 13.23 7.29 -2.73
N TRP A 8 12.37 6.35 -2.33
CA TRP A 8 12.04 6.10 -0.93
C TRP A 8 12.83 4.91 -0.36
N LYS A 9 13.14 5.01 0.93
CA LYS A 9 13.61 3.89 1.75
C LYS A 9 12.51 3.49 2.71
N CYS A 10 12.36 2.19 2.91
CA CYS A 10 11.42 1.63 3.86
C CYS A 10 11.81 2.05 5.28
N VAL A 11 10.92 2.71 6.01
CA VAL A 11 11.17 3.14 7.40
C VAL A 11 11.31 1.98 8.37
N LEU A 12 10.89 0.76 7.99
CA LEU A 12 10.95 -0.43 8.85
C LEU A 12 12.20 -1.30 8.64
N CYS A 13 12.74 -1.37 7.41
CA CYS A 13 13.93 -2.19 7.11
C CYS A 13 15.09 -1.41 6.49
N ASN A 14 14.92 -0.11 6.25
CA ASN A 14 15.91 0.82 5.67
C ASN A 14 16.39 0.47 4.25
N ASN A 15 15.82 -0.55 3.61
CA ASN A 15 16.09 -0.90 2.23
C ASN A 15 15.33 0.01 1.26
N THR A 16 15.87 0.18 0.06
CA THR A 16 15.23 0.91 -1.05
C THR A 16 13.95 0.21 -1.47
N ILE A 17 12.88 0.97 -1.65
CA ILE A 17 11.61 0.49 -2.21
C ILE A 17 11.71 0.55 -3.74
N TYR A 18 11.27 -0.49 -4.44
CA TYR A 18 11.18 -0.52 -5.90
C TYR A 18 9.74 -0.35 -6.37
N TRP A 19 9.55 0.16 -7.60
CA TRP A 19 8.21 0.43 -8.14
C TRP A 19 7.37 -0.84 -8.38
N ASP A 20 8.01 -2.00 -8.46
CA ASP A 20 7.36 -3.31 -8.59
C ASP A 20 6.99 -3.93 -7.22
N GLU A 21 7.25 -3.23 -6.11
CA GLU A 21 6.90 -3.66 -4.76
C GLU A 21 5.64 -2.96 -4.26
N LEU A 22 4.85 -3.66 -3.45
CA LEU A 22 3.75 -3.03 -2.73
C LEU A 22 4.31 -2.24 -1.54
N PHE A 23 3.92 -0.99 -1.43
CA PHE A 23 4.31 -0.10 -0.34
C PHE A 23 3.15 0.80 0.07
N THR A 24 3.21 1.33 1.28
CA THR A 24 2.23 2.28 1.80
C THR A 24 2.88 3.39 2.61
N TYR A 25 2.12 4.45 2.91
CA TYR A 25 2.56 5.62 3.66
C TYR A 25 2.12 5.51 5.13
N LEU A 26 3.10 5.26 5.99
CA LEU A 26 2.99 5.40 7.44
C LEU A 26 3.16 6.87 7.85
N LYS A 27 2.81 7.20 9.10
CA LYS A 27 3.01 8.56 9.64
C LYS A 27 4.47 9.00 9.62
N ASN A 28 5.41 8.07 9.81
CA ASN A 28 6.85 8.34 9.87
C ASN A 28 7.57 8.16 8.53
N GLY A 29 6.86 7.79 7.44
CA GLY A 29 7.41 7.67 6.10
C GLY A 29 6.84 6.49 5.32
N VAL A 30 7.57 6.03 4.30
CA VAL A 30 7.09 4.95 3.40
C VAL A 30 7.58 3.60 3.90
N SER A 31 6.75 2.56 3.83
CA SER A 31 7.12 1.19 4.19
C SER A 31 6.72 0.21 3.11
N HIS A 32 7.52 -0.84 2.90
CA HIS A 32 7.03 -2.03 2.20
C HIS A 32 5.79 -2.57 2.91
N TYR A 33 4.83 -3.06 2.12
CA TYR A 33 3.67 -3.74 2.65
C TYR A 33 4.05 -4.99 3.45
N THR A 34 5.03 -5.77 2.99
CA THR A 34 5.51 -6.97 3.68
C THR A 34 6.14 -6.64 5.05
N CYS A 35 6.99 -5.61 5.11
CA CYS A 35 7.56 -5.16 6.38
C CYS A 35 6.48 -4.67 7.35
N LEU A 36 5.48 -3.95 6.83
CA LEU A 36 4.32 -3.52 7.61
C LEU A 36 3.56 -4.72 8.16
N ARG A 37 3.20 -5.69 7.30
CA ARG A 37 2.46 -6.90 7.65
C ARG A 37 3.17 -7.68 8.76
N ASP A 38 4.46 -7.95 8.58
CA ASP A 38 5.23 -8.73 9.55
C ASP A 38 5.35 -8.01 10.90
N LYS A 39 5.59 -6.69 10.90
CA LYS A 39 5.69 -5.90 12.15
C LYS A 39 4.32 -5.76 12.82
N ALA A 40 3.26 -5.54 12.05
CA ALA A 40 1.90 -5.41 12.55
C ALA A 40 1.43 -6.68 13.25
N ILE A 41 1.62 -7.85 12.63
CA ILE A 41 1.25 -9.15 13.22
C ILE A 41 2.03 -9.41 14.51
N ARG A 42 3.33 -9.11 14.54
CA ARG A 42 4.17 -9.31 15.74
C ARG A 42 3.76 -8.41 16.91
N ASN A 43 3.28 -7.22 16.63
CA ASN A 43 2.96 -6.20 17.63
C ASN A 43 1.45 -5.88 17.69
N ALA A 44 0.61 -6.87 17.42
CA ALA A 44 -0.84 -6.73 17.37
C ALA A 44 -1.42 -6.37 18.75
N LYS A 45 -2.34 -5.39 18.77
CA LYS A 45 -3.10 -4.97 19.96
C LYS A 45 -4.53 -5.52 19.97
N ILE A 46 -4.93 -6.17 18.89
CA ILE A 46 -6.24 -6.80 18.68
C ILE A 46 -6.03 -8.26 18.29
N ASP A 47 -7.14 -8.99 18.11
CA ASP A 47 -7.09 -10.37 17.62
C ASP A 47 -6.32 -10.47 16.29
N SER A 48 -5.44 -11.46 16.19
CA SER A 48 -4.56 -11.61 15.03
C SER A 48 -5.33 -11.94 13.75
N LYS A 49 -6.49 -12.60 13.83
CA LYS A 49 -7.32 -12.86 12.64
C LYS A 49 -7.99 -11.58 12.17
N GLU A 50 -8.54 -10.78 13.09
CA GLU A 50 -9.11 -9.47 12.74
C GLU A 50 -8.08 -8.55 12.09
N LEU A 51 -6.88 -8.47 12.66
CA LEU A 51 -5.79 -7.68 12.07
C LEU A 51 -5.37 -8.20 10.70
N THR A 52 -5.34 -9.53 10.53
CA THR A 52 -5.02 -10.16 9.23
C THR A 52 -6.03 -9.77 8.17
N LEU A 53 -7.33 -9.74 8.49
CA LEU A 53 -8.36 -9.28 7.54
C LEU A 53 -8.11 -7.83 7.09
N LEU A 54 -7.74 -6.94 8.01
CA LEU A 54 -7.41 -5.55 7.67
C LEU A 54 -6.16 -5.46 6.79
N LEU A 55 -5.15 -6.28 7.08
CA LEU A 55 -3.92 -6.37 6.29
C LEU A 55 -4.19 -6.92 4.88
N ASP A 56 -5.05 -7.91 4.75
CA ASP A 56 -5.46 -8.48 3.46
C ASP A 56 -6.22 -7.44 2.63
N SER A 57 -7.18 -6.72 3.23
CA SER A 57 -7.87 -5.61 2.56
C SER A 57 -6.90 -4.51 2.10
N LEU A 58 -5.88 -4.18 2.91
CA LEU A 58 -4.85 -3.23 2.49
C LEU A 58 -4.07 -3.76 1.28
N GLU A 59 -3.72 -5.05 1.27
CA GLU A 59 -3.02 -5.67 0.15
C GLU A 59 -3.83 -5.62 -1.14
N GLU A 60 -5.13 -5.88 -1.06
CA GLU A 60 -6.06 -5.81 -2.18
C GLU A 60 -6.15 -4.39 -2.77
N GLU A 61 -6.23 -3.37 -1.92
CA GLU A 61 -6.22 -1.96 -2.37
C GLU A 61 -4.90 -1.61 -3.05
N LEU A 62 -3.75 -1.99 -2.47
CA LEU A 62 -2.43 -1.75 -3.06
C LEU A 62 -2.27 -2.44 -4.42
N LYS A 63 -2.73 -3.69 -4.56
CA LYS A 63 -2.75 -4.41 -5.85
C LYS A 63 -3.67 -3.73 -6.86
N SER A 64 -4.82 -3.22 -6.41
CA SER A 64 -5.79 -2.52 -7.25
C SER A 64 -5.19 -1.23 -7.82
N ILE A 65 -4.53 -0.42 -6.99
CA ILE A 65 -3.80 0.79 -7.41
C ILE A 65 -2.79 0.46 -8.52
N VAL A 66 -1.95 -0.56 -8.33
CA VAL A 66 -0.97 -0.99 -9.35
C VAL A 66 -1.67 -1.41 -10.64
N SER A 67 -2.75 -2.17 -10.53
CA SER A 67 -3.54 -2.62 -11.68
C SER A 67 -4.17 -1.44 -12.44
N TYR A 68 -4.73 -0.46 -11.74
CA TYR A 68 -5.33 0.72 -12.34
C TYR A 68 -4.28 1.58 -13.05
N LYS A 69 -3.11 1.81 -12.46
CA LYS A 69 -2.01 2.55 -13.11
C LYS A 69 -1.55 1.90 -14.42
N GLN A 70 -1.43 0.57 -14.44
CA GLN A 70 -1.08 -0.19 -15.66
C GLN A 70 -2.17 -0.10 -16.75
N LYS A 71 -3.45 -0.11 -16.35
CA LYS A 71 -4.58 0.05 -17.28
C LYS A 71 -4.67 1.47 -17.82
N LEU A 72 -4.49 2.47 -16.96
CA LEU A 72 -4.49 3.90 -17.32
C LEU A 72 -3.44 4.22 -18.39
N SER A 73 -2.25 3.63 -18.31
CA SER A 73 -1.20 3.84 -19.32
C SER A 73 -1.54 3.29 -20.71
N SER A 74 -2.53 2.40 -20.79
CA SER A 74 -2.93 1.71 -22.03
C SER A 74 -4.24 2.22 -22.62
N LEU A 75 -5.08 2.88 -21.81
CA LEU A 75 -6.36 3.42 -22.25
C LEU A 75 -6.17 4.55 -23.27
N GLN A 76 -7.07 4.66 -24.24
CA GLN A 76 -7.10 5.72 -25.25
C GLN A 76 -8.34 6.63 -25.11
N ASN A 77 -9.44 6.10 -24.58
CA ASN A 77 -10.66 6.87 -24.36
C ASN A 77 -10.50 7.78 -23.13
N GLU A 78 -10.61 9.10 -23.34
CA GLU A 78 -10.38 10.13 -22.31
C GLU A 78 -11.43 10.13 -21.19
N GLU A 79 -12.67 9.78 -21.49
CA GLU A 79 -13.72 9.66 -20.46
C GLU A 79 -13.43 8.47 -19.54
N ALA A 80 -13.12 7.30 -20.13
CA ALA A 80 -12.73 6.12 -19.38
C ALA A 80 -11.45 6.35 -18.55
N LYS A 81 -10.47 7.10 -19.08
CA LYS A 81 -9.28 7.50 -18.32
C LYS A 81 -9.64 8.32 -17.09
N LYS A 82 -10.47 9.36 -17.24
CA LYS A 82 -10.88 10.23 -16.12
C LYS A 82 -11.60 9.43 -15.04
N THR A 83 -12.50 8.53 -15.41
CA THR A 83 -13.20 7.67 -14.44
C THR A 83 -12.23 6.72 -13.74
N LEU A 84 -11.33 6.06 -14.48
CA LEU A 84 -10.39 5.12 -13.88
C LEU A 84 -9.34 5.81 -13.00
N ASP A 85 -8.92 7.03 -13.36
CA ASP A 85 -8.04 7.88 -12.54
C ASP A 85 -8.71 8.25 -11.21
N GLN A 86 -10.01 8.55 -11.22
CA GLN A 86 -10.76 8.79 -9.98
C GLN A 86 -10.86 7.52 -9.11
N ILE A 87 -11.14 6.37 -9.72
CA ILE A 87 -11.19 5.07 -9.01
C ILE A 87 -9.82 4.74 -8.39
N GLU A 88 -8.73 5.02 -9.10
CA GLU A 88 -7.38 4.83 -8.60
C GLU A 88 -7.08 5.70 -7.38
N LYS A 89 -7.45 6.99 -7.43
CA LYS A 89 -7.32 7.91 -6.29
C LYS A 89 -8.17 7.48 -5.08
N ASP A 90 -9.37 6.95 -5.33
CA ASP A 90 -10.21 6.43 -4.25
C ASP A 90 -9.59 5.20 -3.59
N ALA A 91 -8.96 4.32 -4.37
CA ALA A 91 -8.18 3.19 -3.84
C ALA A 91 -6.96 3.67 -3.03
N GLU A 92 -6.23 4.70 -3.49
CA GLU A 92 -5.14 5.32 -2.71
C GLU A 92 -5.63 5.88 -1.37
N LYS A 93 -6.81 6.52 -1.36
CA LYS A 93 -7.44 7.02 -0.14
C LYS A 93 -7.83 5.89 0.81
N ASN A 94 -8.41 4.81 0.30
CA ASN A 94 -8.78 3.63 1.09
C ASN A 94 -7.53 2.97 1.70
N ALA A 95 -6.48 2.76 0.91
CA ALA A 95 -5.20 2.24 1.40
C ALA A 95 -4.62 3.11 2.53
N GLY A 96 -4.70 4.44 2.40
CA GLY A 96 -4.29 5.38 3.46
C GLY A 96 -5.11 5.25 4.75
N ILE A 97 -6.43 5.05 4.64
CA ILE A 97 -7.32 4.84 5.80
C ILE A 97 -6.97 3.51 6.50
N LEU A 98 -6.87 2.42 5.72
CA LEU A 98 -6.53 1.10 6.23
C LEU A 98 -5.16 1.09 6.92
N THR A 99 -4.16 1.74 6.30
CA THR A 99 -2.82 1.87 6.88
C THR A 99 -2.86 2.55 8.25
N ARG A 100 -3.58 3.66 8.39
CA ARG A 100 -3.75 4.35 9.69
C ARG A 100 -4.50 3.51 10.71
N LEU A 101 -5.45 2.70 10.26
CA LEU A 101 -6.18 1.79 11.13
C LEU A 101 -5.26 0.69 11.67
N ILE A 102 -4.44 0.10 10.79
CA ILE A 102 -3.42 -0.89 11.15
C ILE A 102 -2.38 -0.28 12.11
N GLU A 103 -1.93 0.95 11.88
CA GLU A 103 -1.05 1.70 12.80
C GLU A 103 -1.69 1.91 14.19
N LYS A 104 -3.00 2.07 14.27
CA LYS A 104 -3.70 2.21 15.56
C LYS A 104 -3.73 0.88 16.32
N PHE A 105 -3.90 -0.22 15.60
CA PHE A 105 -4.03 -1.57 16.18
C PHE A 105 -2.73 -2.36 16.27
N SER A 106 -1.61 -1.75 15.88
CA SER A 106 -0.30 -2.39 15.94
C SER A 106 0.74 -1.40 16.44
N ASP A 107 1.69 -1.84 17.25
CA ASP A 107 2.81 -0.95 17.60
C ASP A 107 3.89 -0.99 16.50
N LEU A 108 3.87 0.02 15.63
CA LEU A 108 4.79 0.14 14.50
C LEU A 108 5.95 1.11 14.80
N SER A 109 5.99 1.70 16.00
CA SER A 109 7.06 2.54 16.53
C SER A 109 8.38 1.78 16.67
#